data_AF-A0A968RG78-F1
#
_entry.id   AF-A0A968RG78-F1
#
_cell.length_a   1.000
_cell.length_b   1.000
_cell.length_c   1.000
_cell.angle_alpha   90.00
_cell.angle_beta   90.00
_cell.angle_gamma   90.00
#
_symmetry.space_group_name_H-M   'P 1'
#
loop_
_entity.id
_entity.type
_entity.pdbx_description
1 polymer ?
#
loop_
_entity_poly.entity_id
_entity_poly.type
_entity_poly.pdbx_seq_one_letter_code
_entity_poly.pdbx_strand_id
1 'polypeptide(L)'
;MLNFEIEKQRKALFQEVFQKRYEAAQSNAQYTDVIEFPSRYRAYGEQFLTRIYQQGVIQLTSQHEEKPKNFVIHVIKGNTTEQHVLGDLLTLKDARALLVDSLPYSNLKEIEFLHPILEQQIVSNIFYSPERTFQFKEDYLSTISTTKA
;
A
#
# COMPACT_ATOMS: atom_id res chain seq x y z
N MET A 1 9.40 -8.51 3.50
CA MET A 1 8.80 -8.30 4.85
C MET A 1 7.49 -7.57 4.64
N LEU A 2 6.33 -8.05 5.09
CA LEU A 2 5.15 -7.19 5.29
C LEU A 2 5.46 -6.39 6.56
N ASN A 3 6.01 -5.19 6.38
CA ASN A 3 6.59 -4.46 7.48
C ASN A 3 5.49 -3.70 8.22
N PHE A 4 4.98 -4.28 9.30
CA PHE A 4 4.00 -3.61 10.19
C PHE A 4 4.56 -2.32 10.78
N GLU A 5 5.89 -2.18 10.89
CA GLU A 5 6.52 -0.90 11.26
C GLU A 5 6.29 0.16 10.18
N ILE A 6 6.23 -0.22 8.90
CA ILE A 6 5.91 0.74 7.82
C ILE A 6 4.46 1.19 7.94
N GLU A 7 3.49 0.28 8.15
CA GLU A 7 2.10 0.70 8.37
C GLU A 7 2.01 1.66 9.57
N LYS A 8 2.58 1.28 10.71
CA LYS A 8 2.57 2.08 11.94
C LYS A 8 3.24 3.44 11.74
N GLN A 9 4.41 3.46 11.12
CA GLN A 9 5.16 4.69 10.84
C GLN A 9 4.37 5.61 9.91
N ARG A 10 3.76 5.07 8.85
CA ARG A 10 3.02 5.87 7.85
C ARG A 10 1.71 6.39 8.42
N LYS A 11 1.05 5.65 9.30
CA LYS A 11 -0.10 6.14 10.06
C LYS A 11 0.28 7.24 11.06
N ALA A 12 1.42 7.12 11.74
CA ALA A 12 1.91 8.17 12.62
C ALA A 12 2.24 9.46 11.85
N LEU A 13 2.94 9.34 10.71
CA LEU A 13 3.22 10.46 9.81
C LEU A 13 1.94 11.08 9.23
N PHE A 14 0.96 10.25 8.85
CA PHE A 14 -0.36 10.72 8.44
C PHE A 14 -0.99 11.59 9.53
N GLN A 15 -1.02 11.13 10.77
CA GLN A 15 -1.60 11.89 11.89
C GLN A 15 -0.87 13.22 12.12
N GLU A 16 0.46 13.23 12.05
CA GLU A 16 1.25 14.45 12.20
C GLU A 16 0.95 15.47 11.10
N VAL A 17 0.95 15.03 9.83
CA VAL A 17 0.67 15.91 8.68
C VAL A 17 -0.78 16.38 8.68
N PHE A 18 -1.72 15.49 9.04
CA PHE A 18 -3.13 15.82 9.22
C PHE A 18 -3.30 16.93 10.25
N GLN A 19 -2.69 16.80 11.42
CA GLN A 19 -2.80 17.77 12.50
C GLN A 19 -2.26 19.15 12.07
N LYS A 20 -1.08 19.19 11.45
CA LYS A 20 -0.51 20.45 10.93
C LYS A 20 -1.41 21.13 9.90
N ARG A 21 -1.98 20.36 8.97
CA ARG A 21 -2.91 20.91 7.95
C ARG A 21 -4.25 21.31 8.53
N TYR A 22 -4.73 20.61 9.55
CA TYR A 22 -5.93 20.96 10.28
C TYR A 22 -5.79 22.32 10.99
N GLU A 23 -4.68 22.54 11.67
CA GLU A 23 -4.38 23.83 12.33
C GLU A 23 -4.29 24.98 11.32
N ALA A 24 -3.67 24.73 10.16
CA ALA A 24 -3.63 25.70 9.06
C ALA A 24 -5.02 25.97 8.47
N ALA A 25 -5.85 24.93 8.31
CA ALA A 25 -7.22 25.05 7.83
C ALA A 25 -8.08 25.89 8.78
N GLN A 26 -7.97 25.67 10.09
CA GLN A 26 -8.61 26.49 11.12
C GLN A 26 -8.19 27.95 11.04
N SER A 27 -6.88 28.21 10.91
CA SER A 27 -6.31 29.55 10.88
C SER A 27 -6.77 30.36 9.65
N ASN A 28 -6.93 29.69 8.50
CA ASN A 28 -7.30 30.31 7.24
C ASN A 28 -8.81 30.19 6.93
N ALA A 29 -9.60 29.62 7.84
CA ALA A 29 -11.03 29.31 7.65
C ALA A 29 -11.32 28.56 6.33
N GLN A 30 -10.41 27.67 5.93
CA GLN A 30 -10.58 26.79 4.77
C GLN A 30 -10.99 25.40 5.24
N TYR A 31 -11.64 24.64 4.37
CA TYR A 31 -12.09 23.28 4.67
C TYR A 31 -13.06 23.21 5.86
N THR A 32 -14.24 23.81 5.71
CA THR A 32 -15.20 23.99 6.82
C THR A 32 -15.73 22.65 7.33
N ASP A 33 -15.96 21.69 6.43
CA ASP A 33 -16.44 20.36 6.79
C ASP A 33 -15.35 19.55 7.52
N VAL A 34 -14.08 19.74 7.16
CA VAL A 34 -12.92 19.20 7.90
C VAL A 34 -12.82 19.79 9.30
N ILE A 35 -13.02 21.10 9.45
CA ILE A 35 -12.98 21.78 10.76
C ILE A 35 -14.10 21.27 11.66
N GLU A 36 -15.30 21.11 11.12
CA GLU A 36 -16.50 20.66 11.83
C GLU A 36 -16.44 19.16 12.18
N PHE A 37 -15.90 18.32 11.30
CA PHE A 37 -15.88 16.86 11.45
C PHE A 37 -14.49 16.22 11.29
N PRO A 38 -13.44 16.69 11.99
CA PRO A 38 -12.06 16.22 11.77
C PRO A 38 -11.89 14.72 12.00
N SER A 39 -12.65 14.15 12.94
CA SER A 39 -12.62 12.72 13.23
C SER A 39 -13.05 11.86 12.05
N ARG A 40 -13.97 12.32 11.18
CA ARG A 40 -14.41 11.57 10.00
C ARG A 40 -13.29 11.45 8.98
N TYR A 41 -12.61 12.56 8.70
CA TYR A 41 -11.49 12.61 7.77
C TYR A 41 -10.31 11.78 8.29
N ARG A 42 -9.99 11.89 9.60
CA ARG A 42 -8.93 11.11 10.22
C ARG A 42 -9.24 9.60 10.17
N ALA A 43 -10.45 9.22 10.55
CA ALA A 43 -10.86 7.81 10.54
C ALA A 43 -10.82 7.21 9.13
N TYR A 44 -11.30 7.94 8.12
CA TYR A 44 -11.22 7.50 6.73
C TYR A 44 -9.76 7.28 6.29
N GLY A 45 -8.88 8.25 6.56
CA GLY A 45 -7.47 8.14 6.17
C GLY A 45 -6.76 6.96 6.84
N GLU A 46 -6.99 6.75 8.14
CA GLU A 46 -6.43 5.60 8.87
C GLU A 46 -6.96 4.26 8.33
N GLN A 47 -8.26 4.16 8.06
CA GLN A 47 -8.87 2.96 7.50
C GLN A 47 -8.35 2.66 6.10
N PHE A 48 -8.20 3.69 5.26
CA PHE A 48 -7.63 3.55 3.91
C PHE A 48 -6.20 3.01 3.98
N LEU A 49 -5.33 3.62 4.80
CA LEU A 49 -3.95 3.17 4.97
C LEU A 49 -3.87 1.74 5.50
N THR A 50 -4.66 1.40 6.52
CA THR A 50 -4.71 0.02 7.05
C THR A 50 -5.16 -0.96 5.96
N ARG A 51 -6.18 -0.64 5.16
CA ARG A 51 -6.64 -1.51 4.08
C ARG A 51 -5.55 -1.79 3.04
N ILE A 52 -4.88 -0.75 2.53
CA ILE A 52 -3.86 -0.94 1.49
C ILE A 52 -2.63 -1.67 2.03
N TYR A 53 -2.25 -1.43 3.29
CA TYR A 53 -1.07 -2.07 3.88
C TYR A 53 -1.31 -3.51 4.30
N GLN A 54 -2.53 -3.85 4.73
CA GLN A 54 -2.94 -5.23 4.97
C GLN A 54 -2.95 -6.06 3.69
N GLN A 55 -3.40 -5.47 2.58
CA GLN A 55 -3.33 -6.12 1.28
C GLN A 55 -1.88 -6.25 0.78
N GLY A 56 -1.03 -5.28 1.13
CA GLY A 56 0.38 -5.29 0.81
C GLY A 56 0.69 -4.46 -0.44
N VAL A 57 1.56 -3.47 -0.27
CA VAL A 57 2.01 -2.55 -1.31
C VAL A 57 3.43 -2.91 -1.73
N ILE A 58 3.58 -3.31 -2.99
CA ILE A 58 4.84 -3.63 -3.63
C ILE A 58 5.30 -2.52 -4.57
N GLN A 59 6.61 -2.40 -4.71
CA GLN A 59 7.23 -1.66 -5.79
C GLN A 59 7.71 -2.66 -6.84
N LEU A 60 7.05 -2.68 -8.00
CA LEU A 60 7.51 -3.47 -9.13
C LEU A 60 8.75 -2.80 -9.73
N THR A 61 9.77 -3.60 -10.02
CA THR A 61 10.87 -3.20 -10.90
C THR A 61 10.45 -3.47 -12.35
N SER A 62 11.09 -2.81 -13.31
CA SER A 62 10.74 -2.92 -14.74
C SER A 62 10.77 -4.37 -15.28
N GLN A 63 11.48 -5.30 -14.62
CA GLN A 63 11.49 -6.73 -14.97
C GLN A 63 10.21 -7.48 -14.61
N HIS A 64 9.36 -6.90 -13.76
CA HIS A 64 8.15 -7.52 -13.24
C HIS A 64 6.85 -6.79 -13.64
N GLU A 65 6.93 -5.60 -14.25
CA GLU A 65 5.75 -4.87 -14.74
C GLU A 65 5.02 -5.61 -15.87
N GLU A 66 5.73 -6.38 -16.69
CA GLU A 66 5.14 -7.17 -17.78
C GLU A 66 4.72 -8.59 -17.34
N LYS A 67 4.84 -8.92 -16.04
CA LYS A 67 4.49 -10.26 -15.56
C LYS A 67 2.97 -10.40 -15.41
N PRO A 68 2.42 -11.57 -15.76
CA PRO A 68 0.99 -11.80 -15.66
C PRO A 68 0.54 -11.80 -14.18
N LYS A 69 -0.72 -11.44 -13.93
CA LYS A 69 -1.28 -11.33 -12.57
C LYS A 69 -1.20 -12.64 -11.76
N ASN A 70 -1.11 -13.79 -12.41
CA ASN A 70 -0.93 -15.10 -11.77
C ASN A 70 0.53 -15.41 -11.41
N PHE A 71 1.47 -14.48 -11.61
CA PHE A 71 2.87 -14.67 -11.28
C PHE A 71 3.06 -14.79 -9.76
N VAL A 72 3.64 -15.89 -9.31
CA VAL A 72 3.93 -16.11 -7.88
C VAL A 72 5.22 -15.40 -7.51
N ILE A 73 5.14 -14.52 -6.52
CA ILE A 73 6.29 -13.86 -5.90
C ILE A 73 6.50 -14.39 -4.49
N HIS A 74 7.76 -14.43 -4.08
CA HIS A 74 8.17 -14.86 -2.76
C HIS A 74 8.32 -13.63 -1.86
N VAL A 75 7.38 -13.46 -0.94
CA VAL A 75 7.39 -12.38 0.05
C VAL A 75 8.05 -12.88 1.32
N ILE A 76 9.14 -12.24 1.71
CA ILE A 76 9.80 -12.55 2.99
C ILE A 76 8.87 -12.05 4.12
N LYS A 77 8.62 -12.83 5.16
CA LYS A 77 7.86 -12.44 6.36
C LYS A 77 8.58 -12.99 7.59
N GLY A 78 9.29 -12.12 8.30
CA GLY A 78 10.21 -12.53 9.36
C GLY A 78 11.30 -13.46 8.80
N ASN A 79 11.41 -14.67 9.38
CA ASN A 79 12.35 -15.71 8.94
C ASN A 79 11.77 -16.67 7.89
N THR A 80 10.49 -16.52 7.52
CA THR A 80 9.79 -17.39 6.57
C THR A 80 9.56 -16.69 5.23
N THR A 81 9.50 -17.46 4.14
CA THR A 81 9.12 -16.96 2.81
C THR A 81 7.71 -17.44 2.51
N GLU A 82 6.77 -16.52 2.30
CA GLU A 82 5.38 -16.82 1.90
C GLU A 82 5.23 -16.58 0.38
N GLN A 83 4.55 -17.49 -0.31
CA GLN A 83 4.24 -17.33 -1.72
C GLN A 83 2.96 -16.50 -1.86
N HIS A 84 3.04 -15.40 -2.60
CA HIS A 84 1.89 -14.56 -2.94
C HIS A 84 1.75 -14.46 -4.45
N VAL A 85 0.51 -14.45 -4.93
CA VAL A 85 0.24 -14.15 -6.33
C VAL A 85 0.33 -12.63 -6.51
N LEU A 86 0.98 -12.19 -7.59
CA LEU A 86 1.16 -10.77 -7.88
C LEU A 86 -0.17 -10.00 -7.92
N GLY A 87 -1.22 -10.64 -8.43
CA GLY A 87 -2.58 -10.10 -8.48
C GLY A 87 -3.25 -9.88 -7.12
N ASP A 88 -2.76 -10.49 -6.04
CA ASP A 88 -3.31 -10.31 -4.69
C ASP A 88 -2.71 -9.06 -4.00
N LEU A 89 -1.59 -8.55 -4.52
CA LEU A 89 -0.87 -7.41 -3.98
C LEU A 89 -1.20 -6.13 -4.74
N LEU A 90 -1.01 -4.98 -4.09
CA LEU A 90 -1.15 -3.67 -4.70
C LEU A 90 0.21 -3.17 -5.16
N THR A 91 0.30 -2.69 -6.40
CA THR A 91 1.45 -1.85 -6.77
C THR A 91 1.29 -0.44 -6.21
N LEU A 92 2.37 0.34 -6.15
CA LEU A 92 2.27 1.78 -5.85
C LEU A 92 1.27 2.50 -6.78
N LYS A 93 1.18 2.08 -8.04
CA LYS A 93 0.23 2.62 -9.01
C LYS A 93 -1.20 2.23 -8.64
N ASP A 94 -1.45 0.96 -8.31
CA ASP A 94 -2.79 0.48 -7.91
C ASP A 94 -3.24 1.12 -6.60
N ALA A 95 -2.36 1.26 -5.62
CA ALA A 95 -2.68 1.92 -4.35
C ALA A 95 -3.08 3.40 -4.56
N ARG A 96 -2.39 4.11 -5.47
CA ARG A 96 -2.76 5.48 -5.85
C ARG A 96 -4.06 5.55 -6.65
N ALA A 97 -4.27 4.62 -7.58
CA ALA A 97 -5.53 4.51 -8.30
C ALA A 97 -6.70 4.26 -7.33
N LEU A 98 -6.54 3.34 -6.38
CA LEU A 98 -7.51 3.09 -5.33
C LEU A 98 -7.78 4.32 -4.45
N LEU A 99 -6.78 5.17 -4.20
CA LEU A 99 -6.99 6.43 -3.47
C LEU A 99 -7.93 7.35 -4.27
N VAL A 100 -7.63 7.57 -5.55
CA VAL A 100 -8.43 8.41 -6.45
C VAL A 100 -9.85 7.86 -6.61
N ASP A 101 -9.98 6.54 -6.75
CA ASP A 101 -11.26 5.88 -6.96
C ASP A 101 -12.10 5.84 -5.69
N SER A 102 -11.50 5.69 -4.50
CA SER A 102 -12.25 5.54 -3.24
C SER A 102 -12.69 6.86 -2.61
N LEU A 103 -11.90 7.92 -2.75
CA LEU A 103 -12.18 9.22 -2.13
C LEU A 103 -13.57 9.79 -2.50
N PRO A 104 -14.03 9.75 -3.77
CA PRO A 104 -15.37 10.24 -4.13
C PRO A 104 -16.51 9.50 -3.42
N TYR A 105 -16.30 8.26 -3.00
CA TYR A 105 -17.30 7.45 -2.29
C TYR A 105 -17.21 7.57 -0.76
N SER A 106 -16.31 8.41 -0.23
CA SER A 106 -16.02 8.51 1.21
C SER A 106 -17.09 9.28 2.03
N ASN A 107 -18.15 9.79 1.39
CA ASN A 107 -19.14 10.70 1.98
C ASN A 107 -18.52 11.98 2.60
N LEU A 108 -17.23 12.25 2.36
CA LEU A 108 -16.55 13.46 2.78
C LEU A 108 -16.76 14.54 1.73
N LYS A 109 -17.03 15.78 2.15
CA LYS A 109 -17.24 16.88 1.21
C LYS A 109 -15.94 17.42 0.63
N GLU A 110 -14.88 17.43 1.44
CA GLU A 110 -13.62 18.12 1.15
C GLU A 110 -12.49 17.09 0.97
N ILE A 111 -12.68 16.14 0.05
CA ILE A 111 -11.74 15.04 -0.22
C ILE A 111 -10.33 15.52 -0.60
N GLU A 112 -10.24 16.73 -1.18
CA GLU A 112 -9.01 17.39 -1.58
C GLU A 112 -8.11 17.75 -0.38
N PHE A 113 -8.67 17.84 0.83
CA PHE A 113 -7.89 17.97 2.06
C PHE A 113 -7.05 16.71 2.31
N LEU A 114 -7.65 15.53 2.15
CA LEU A 114 -7.02 14.24 2.46
C LEU A 114 -6.12 13.72 1.34
N HIS A 115 -6.52 13.92 0.09
CA HIS A 115 -5.85 13.35 -1.08
C HIS A 115 -4.31 13.51 -1.06
N PRO A 116 -3.75 14.73 -0.98
CA PRO A 116 -2.30 14.93 -0.94
C PRO A 116 -1.61 14.34 0.31
N ILE A 117 -2.31 14.24 1.44
CA ILE A 117 -1.74 13.68 2.67
C ILE A 117 -1.60 12.17 2.53
N LEU A 118 -2.66 11.52 2.03
CA LEU A 118 -2.70 10.07 1.82
C LEU A 118 -1.74 9.65 0.72
N GLU A 119 -1.68 10.39 -0.39
CA GLU A 119 -0.77 10.09 -1.50
C GLU A 119 0.70 10.04 -1.04
N GLN A 120 1.11 10.97 -0.19
CA GLN A 120 2.47 11.01 0.38
C GLN A 120 2.78 9.82 1.30
N GLN A 121 1.76 9.22 1.90
CA GLN A 121 1.94 8.08 2.78
C GLN A 121 2.00 6.76 2.03
N ILE A 122 1.52 6.68 0.78
CA ILE A 122 1.57 5.45 -0.02
C ILE A 122 3.02 5.13 -0.40
N VAL A 123 3.60 4.16 0.32
CA VAL A 123 4.92 3.59 0.07
C VAL A 123 4.85 2.07 0.04
N SER A 124 5.86 1.42 -0.51
CA SER A 124 5.96 -0.04 -0.47
C SER A 124 6.19 -0.51 0.98
N ASN A 125 5.37 -1.46 1.43
CA ASN A 125 5.58 -2.16 2.70
C ASN A 125 5.99 -3.62 2.51
N ILE A 126 6.10 -4.09 1.27
CA ILE A 126 6.62 -5.41 0.90
C ILE A 126 7.94 -5.26 0.16
N PHE A 127 9.01 -5.76 0.78
CA PHE A 127 10.31 -5.95 0.16
C PHE A 127 10.47 -7.37 -0.38
N TYR A 128 10.82 -7.47 -1.66
CA TYR A 128 11.08 -8.69 -2.42
C TYR A 128 12.58 -8.76 -2.77
N SER A 129 13.19 -9.94 -2.65
CA SER A 129 14.58 -10.18 -3.07
C SER A 129 14.59 -10.96 -4.39
N PRO A 130 15.02 -10.35 -5.51
CA PRO A 130 15.05 -11.00 -6.82
C PRO A 130 15.99 -12.23 -6.88
N GLU A 131 17.05 -12.27 -6.07
CA GLU A 131 18.04 -13.35 -6.14
C GLU A 131 17.45 -14.72 -5.74
N ARG A 132 16.49 -14.74 -4.81
CA ARG A 132 15.88 -16.00 -4.33
C ARG A 132 14.82 -16.53 -5.29
N THR A 133 14.07 -15.67 -5.96
CA THR A 133 13.03 -16.11 -6.90
C THR A 133 13.63 -16.80 -8.12
N PHE A 134 14.83 -16.40 -8.53
CA PHE A 134 15.53 -17.08 -9.62
C PHE A 134 16.01 -18.47 -9.20
N GLN A 135 16.58 -18.60 -7.99
CA GLN A 135 16.98 -19.90 -7.43
C GLN A 135 15.78 -20.84 -7.23
N PHE A 136 14.67 -20.36 -6.66
CA PHE A 136 13.45 -21.17 -6.51
C PHE A 136 12.80 -21.54 -7.85
N LYS A 137 12.94 -20.72 -8.90
CA LYS A 137 12.49 -21.08 -10.24
C LYS A 137 13.31 -22.25 -10.80
N GLU A 138 14.62 -22.27 -10.60
CA GLU A 138 15.45 -23.43 -11.00
C GLU A 138 15.11 -24.68 -10.17
N ASP A 139 14.86 -24.53 -8.87
CA ASP A 139 14.43 -25.64 -8.00
C ASP A 139 13.04 -26.19 -8.39
N TYR A 140 12.09 -25.31 -8.77
CA TYR A 140 10.77 -25.74 -9.23
C TYR A 140 10.81 -26.39 -10.61
N LEU A 141 11.63 -25.86 -11.55
CA LEU A 141 11.84 -26.46 -12.88
C LEU A 141 12.57 -27.81 -12.81
N SER A 142 13.46 -28.00 -11.84
CA SER A 142 14.18 -29.26 -11.63
C SER A 142 13.29 -30.34 -11.00
N THR A 143 12.33 -29.97 -10.13
CA THR A 143 11.35 -30.93 -9.55
C THR A 143 10.29 -31.39 -10.55
N ILE A 144 9.85 -30.55 -11.49
CA ILE A 144 8.95 -31.00 -12.58
C ILE A 144 9.68 -31.77 -13.69
N SER A 145 11.00 -31.63 -13.83
CA SER A 145 11.78 -32.40 -14.83
C SER A 145 12.09 -33.84 -14.40
N THR A 146 11.93 -34.19 -13.12
CA THR A 146 12.12 -35.57 -12.64
C THR A 146 10.85 -36.41 -12.63
N THR A 147 9.70 -35.84 -13.03
CA THR A 147 8.43 -36.59 -13.18
C THR A 147 8.07 -36.76 -14.66
N LYS A 148 8.95 -37.45 -15.39
CA LYS A 148 8.60 -38.20 -16.60
C LYS A 148 9.42 -39.48 -16.58
N ALA A 149 8.80 -40.53 -16.03
CA ALA A 149 9.16 -41.91 -16.33
C ALA A 149 8.57 -42.29 -17.69
#